data_AF-A0A661H8E5-F1
#
_entry.id   AF-A0A661H8E5-F1
#
_cell.length_a   1.000
_cell.length_b   1.000
_cell.length_c   1.000
_cell.angle_alpha   90.00
_cell.angle_beta   90.00
_cell.angle_gamma   90.00
#
_symmetry.space_group_name_H-M   'P 1'
#
loop_
_entity.id
_entity.type
_entity.pdbx_description
1 polymer ?
#
loop_
_entity_poly.entity_id
_entity_poly.type
_entity_poly.pdbx_seq_one_letter_code
_entity_poly.pdbx_strand_id
1 'polypeptide(L)'
;MLFFRAGKVTLEVIESDREQAGSNFFWGIAYQCSDLEEASREFTGRGVLVSEIRDGRKPGTRVATVKSHCLGIPTLLIEPATATT
;
A
#
# COMPACT_ATOMS: atom_id res chain seq x y z
N MET A 1 1.40 -16.45 7.44
CA MET A 1 1.95 -15.32 6.66
C MET A 1 3.46 -15.29 6.84
N LEU A 2 4.19 -15.25 5.73
CA LEU A 2 5.65 -15.16 5.68
C LEU A 2 6.07 -13.79 5.15
N PHE A 3 7.20 -13.29 5.64
CA PHE A 3 7.79 -12.03 5.20
C PHE A 3 9.21 -12.27 4.69
N PHE A 4 9.48 -11.91 3.44
CA PHE A 4 10.81 -11.93 2.86
C PHE A 4 11.29 -10.50 2.64
N ARG A 5 12.57 -10.23 2.86
CA ARG A 5 13.15 -8.89 2.66
C ARG A 5 14.31 -8.97 1.69
N ALA A 6 14.29 -8.08 0.70
CA ALA A 6 15.36 -7.89 -0.25
C ALA A 6 15.55 -6.39 -0.49
N GLY A 7 16.65 -5.83 0.02
CA GLY A 7 16.89 -4.39 -0.02
C GLY A 7 15.78 -3.60 0.67
N LYS A 8 15.14 -2.69 -0.06
CA LYS A 8 14.02 -1.85 0.43
C LYS A 8 12.63 -2.47 0.19
N VAL A 9 12.56 -3.71 -0.28
CA VAL A 9 11.31 -4.41 -0.58
C VAL A 9 11.03 -5.45 0.49
N THR A 10 9.78 -5.47 0.98
CA THR A 10 9.22 -6.57 1.76
C THR A 10 8.19 -7.30 0.91
N LEU A 11 8.34 -8.60 0.72
CA LEU A 11 7.37 -9.47 0.07
C LEU A 11 6.61 -10.24 1.16
N GLU A 12 5.29 -10.05 1.20
CA GLU A 12 4.38 -10.75 2.09
C GLU A 12 3.73 -11.91 1.33
N VAL A 13 3.85 -13.13 1.87
CA VAL A 13 3.22 -14.33 1.31
C VAL A 13 2.21 -14.85 2.31
N ILE A 14 0.95 -14.91 1.88
CA ILE A 14 -0.17 -15.36 2.70
C ILE A 14 -0.70 -16.66 2.11
N GLU A 15 -0.61 -17.73 2.87
CA GLU A 15 -1.38 -18.95 2.64
C GLU A 15 -2.71 -18.80 3.38
N SER A 16 -3.81 -19.08 2.70
CA SER A 16 -5.15 -19.02 3.28
C SER A 16 -5.75 -20.41 3.39
N ASP A 17 -6.36 -20.73 4.53
CA ASP A 17 -7.08 -22.00 4.75
C ASP A 17 -8.39 -22.11 3.94
N ARG A 18 -8.75 -21.05 3.19
CA ARG A 18 -9.86 -21.10 2.25
C ARG A 18 -9.39 -21.80 0.99
N GLU A 19 -10.09 -22.85 0.58
CA GLU A 19 -10.00 -23.41 -0.78
C GLU A 19 -10.39 -22.33 -1.79
N GLN A 20 -9.43 -21.49 -2.18
CA GLN A 20 -9.51 -20.79 -3.44
C GLN A 20 -9.04 -21.76 -4.51
N ALA A 21 -10.00 -22.29 -5.27
CA ALA A 21 -9.71 -23.04 -6.48
C ALA A 21 -8.97 -22.11 -7.45
N GLY A 22 -7.63 -22.23 -7.54
CA GLY A 22 -6.83 -21.41 -8.45
C GLY A 22 -5.35 -21.37 -8.15
N SER A 23 -4.59 -20.85 -9.13
CA SER A 23 -3.15 -20.57 -9.02
C SER A 23 -2.87 -19.41 -8.06
N ASN A 24 -1.62 -19.33 -7.57
CA ASN A 24 -1.09 -18.17 -6.86
C ASN A 24 -1.42 -16.86 -7.60
N PHE A 25 -1.79 -15.81 -6.87
CA PHE A 25 -2.11 -14.51 -7.46
C PHE A 25 -1.47 -13.36 -6.68
N PHE A 26 -1.19 -12.27 -7.39
CA PHE A 26 -0.62 -11.06 -6.79
C PHE A 26 -1.72 -10.21 -6.16
N TRP A 27 -1.65 -10.03 -4.83
CA TRP A 27 -2.74 -9.39 -4.07
C TRP A 27 -2.74 -7.87 -4.17
N GLY A 28 -1.56 -7.26 -4.33
CA GLY A 28 -1.42 -5.82 -4.40
C GLY A 28 -0.02 -5.36 -4.03
N ILE A 29 0.18 -4.04 -4.07
CA ILE A 29 1.43 -3.39 -3.69
C ILE A 29 1.14 -2.20 -2.78
N ALA A 30 2.04 -1.97 -1.84
CA ALA A 30 2.04 -0.77 -1.03
C ALA A 30 3.36 -0.01 -1.22
N TYR A 31 3.27 1.30 -1.41
CA TYR A 31 4.41 2.20 -1.46
C TYR A 31 4.47 3.00 -0.16
N GLN A 32 5.65 3.06 0.43
CA GLN A 32 5.90 3.94 1.56
C GLN A 32 6.21 5.36 1.07
N CYS A 33 5.56 6.37 1.65
CA CYS A 33 5.87 7.78 1.46
C CYS A 33 6.18 8.44 2.81
N SER A 34 7.01 9.48 2.80
CA SER A 34 7.34 10.26 4.01
C SER A 34 6.25 11.27 4.37
N ASP A 35 5.58 11.82 3.37
CA ASP A 35 4.45 12.74 3.49
C ASP A 35 3.36 12.33 2.50
N LEU A 36 2.25 11.83 3.01
CA LEU A 36 1.14 11.34 2.21
C LEU A 36 0.28 12.47 1.62
N GLU A 37 0.25 13.65 2.25
CA GLU A 37 -0.45 14.81 1.69
C GLU A 37 0.28 15.36 0.48
N GLU A 38 1.60 15.47 0.57
CA GLU A 38 2.43 15.86 -0.56
C GLU A 38 2.29 14.85 -1.72
N ALA A 39 2.42 13.55 -1.43
CA ALA A 39 2.27 12.51 -2.44
C ALA A 39 0.86 12.54 -3.08
N SER A 40 -0.20 12.67 -2.28
CA SER A 40 -1.58 12.74 -2.79
C SER A 40 -1.78 13.97 -3.69
N ARG A 41 -1.25 15.12 -3.30
CA ARG A 41 -1.30 16.35 -4.10
C ARG A 41 -0.53 16.23 -5.41
N GLU A 42 0.65 15.62 -5.40
CA GLU A 42 1.42 15.39 -6.64
C GLU A 42 0.66 14.45 -7.59
N PHE A 43 0.12 13.35 -7.05
CA PHE A 43 -0.61 12.36 -7.84
C PHE A 43 -1.87 12.96 -8.47
N THR A 44 -2.69 13.65 -7.66
CA THR A 44 -3.90 14.32 -8.15
C THR A 44 -3.58 15.44 -9.13
N GLY A 45 -2.52 16.22 -8.89
CA GLY A 45 -2.02 17.24 -9.83
C GLY A 45 -1.60 16.66 -11.19
N ARG A 46 -1.22 15.38 -11.24
CA ARG A 46 -0.91 14.63 -12.47
C ARG A 46 -2.10 13.86 -13.05
N GLY A 47 -3.31 14.05 -12.51
CA GLY A 47 -4.53 13.38 -12.98
C GLY A 47 -4.72 11.96 -12.45
N VAL A 48 -3.93 11.53 -11.46
CA VAL A 48 -4.12 10.23 -10.81
C VAL A 48 -5.17 10.36 -9.71
N LEU A 49 -6.25 9.57 -9.82
CA LEU A 49 -7.27 9.44 -8.79
C LEU A 49 -6.70 8.72 -7.55
N VAL A 50 -6.77 9.38 -6.41
CA VAL A 50 -6.38 8.86 -5.09
C VAL A 50 -7.58 9.01 -4.14
N SER A 51 -7.73 8.11 -3.16
CA SER A 51 -8.75 8.27 -2.12
C SER A 51 -8.40 9.39 -1.14
N GLU A 52 -9.38 9.79 -0.33
CA GLU A 52 -9.09 10.53 0.91
C GLU A 52 -8.07 9.77 1.77
N ILE A 53 -7.27 10.54 2.49
CA ILE A 53 -6.31 10.03 3.47
C ILE A 53 -7.08 9.60 4.71
N ARG A 54 -6.70 8.45 5.27
CA ARG A 54 -7.30 7.91 6.49
C ARG A 54 -6.26 7.24 7.37
N ASP A 55 -6.62 7.01 8.63
CA ASP A 55 -5.80 6.22 9.53
C ASP A 55 -5.60 4.79 8.99
N GLY A 56 -4.35 4.35 9.06
CA GLY A 56 -3.94 3.00 8.75
C GLY A 56 -4.23 2.04 9.90
N ARG A 57 -4.06 0.75 9.64
CA ARG A 57 -4.32 -0.30 10.65
C ARG A 57 -3.32 -0.26 11.81
N LYS A 58 -2.07 0.10 11.54
CA LYS A 58 -1.04 0.26 12.58
C LYS A 58 -1.22 1.65 13.21
N PRO A 59 -1.25 1.78 14.55
CA PRO A 59 -1.37 3.07 15.21
C PRO A 59 -0.33 4.08 14.70
N GLY A 60 -0.79 5.30 14.41
CA GLY A 60 0.04 6.39 13.89
C GLY A 60 0.39 6.31 12.39
N THR A 61 -0.01 5.26 11.68
CA THR A 61 0.15 5.22 10.21
C THR A 61 -1.01 5.90 9.51
N ARG A 62 -0.76 6.52 8.36
CA ARG A 62 -1.80 7.08 7.47
C ARG A 62 -1.74 6.38 6.11
N VAL A 63 -2.87 6.24 5.44
CA VAL A 63 -2.96 5.54 4.15
C VAL A 63 -3.89 6.22 3.16
N ALA A 64 -3.62 6.05 1.87
CA ALA A 64 -4.53 6.39 0.78
C ALA A 64 -4.45 5.33 -0.34
N THR A 65 -5.54 5.10 -1.07
CA THR A 65 -5.60 4.13 -2.18
C THR A 65 -5.46 4.83 -3.51
N VAL A 66 -4.57 4.34 -4.37
CA VAL A 66 -4.49 4.76 -5.78
C VAL A 66 -5.58 4.05 -6.58
N LYS A 67 -6.48 4.82 -7.19
CA LYS A 67 -7.70 4.31 -7.88
C LYS A 67 -7.62 4.32 -9.40
N SER A 68 -6.55 4.89 -9.97
CA SER A 68 -6.33 4.96 -11.42
C SER A 68 -4.85 4.79 -11.74
N HIS A 69 -4.50 4.53 -12.99
CA HIS A 69 -3.10 4.37 -13.43
C HIS A 69 -2.32 3.26 -12.68
N CYS A 70 -3.04 2.33 -12.06
CA CYS A 70 -2.49 1.23 -11.25
C CYS A 70 -2.66 -0.15 -11.92
N LEU A 71 -2.99 -0.20 -13.22
CA LEU A 71 -3.16 -1.44 -13.99
C LEU A 71 -4.15 -2.46 -13.38
N GLY A 72 -5.13 -1.96 -12.60
CA GLY A 72 -6.08 -2.83 -11.88
C GLY A 72 -5.50 -3.53 -10.64
N ILE A 73 -4.25 -3.23 -10.28
CA ILE A 73 -3.59 -3.77 -9.09
C ILE A 73 -4.01 -2.95 -7.87
N PRO A 74 -4.52 -3.57 -6.79
CA PRO A 74 -4.74 -2.90 -5.52
C PRO A 74 -3.44 -2.22 -5.05
N THR A 75 -3.46 -0.89 -5.01
CA THR A 75 -2.26 -0.08 -4.76
C THR A 75 -2.50 0.88 -3.60
N LEU A 76 -1.70 0.76 -2.56
CA LEU A 76 -1.79 1.55 -1.34
C LEU A 76 -0.57 2.48 -1.20
N LEU A 77 -0.79 3.70 -0.75
CA LEU A 77 0.24 4.59 -0.24
C LEU A 77 0.19 4.55 1.28
N ILE A 78 1.34 4.42 1.93
CA ILE A 78 1.46 4.31 3.38
C ILE A 78 2.46 5.36 3.88
N GLU A 79 2.01 6.22 4.77
CA GLU A 79 2.90 6.99 5.63
C GLU A 79 3.11 6.23 6.95
N PRO A 80 4.35 5.86 7.27
CA PRO A 80 4.65 5.16 8.51
C PRO A 80 4.45 6.10 9.69
N ALA A 81 4.13 5.53 10.85
CA ALA A 81 4.13 6.28 12.10
C ALA A 81 5.52 6.89 12.32
N THR A 82 5.56 8.17 12.67
CA THR A 82 6.79 8.84 13.07
C THR A 82 7.40 8.09 14.24
N ALA A 83 8.64 7.64 14.10
CA ALA A 83 9.35 7.04 15.21
C ALA A 83 9.62 8.13 16.26
N THR A 84 9.12 7.96 17.48
CA THR A 84 9.56 8.77 18.61
C THR A 84 11.05 8.52 18.80
N THR A 85 11.86 9.55 18.57
CA THR A 85 13.31 9.52 18.79
C THR A 85 13.63 9.59 20.28
#